data_AF-A0A662WSS6-F1
#
_entry.id   AF-A0A662WSS6-F1
#
_cell.length_a   1.000
_cell.length_b   1.000
_cell.length_c   1.000
_cell.angle_alpha   90.00
_cell.angle_beta   90.00
_cell.angle_gamma   90.00
#
_symmetry.space_group_name_H-M   'P 1'
#
loop_
_entity.id
_entity.type
_entity.pdbx_description
1 polymer ?
#
loop_
_entity_poly.entity_id
_entity_poly.type
_entity_poly.pdbx_seq_one_letter_code
_entity_poly.pdbx_strand_id
1 'polypeptide(L)'
;MGLLFSVTGKQHDAPEFPLEVLQTAIESQDECNAWNVLASQRIRSELVCSTTTHKVPSGSRQQKCNVFTCVEAAVHCNMPRIVLAMYQLSPADVRLATWYALYNLKSKHKAKRSSVVHPLQIAPELAKLARSQRKTWLWERAGPLLLVRNCDILARKDRKSAVLGHTKPCRDEEALASHPIARLPDVAFGLILSFVALPEAKEARILRFLIEARSCKKCSRLCIPGKCKAKRLRRTERRGRKARS
;
A
#
# COMPACT_ATOMS: atom_id res chain seq x y z
N MET A 1 -31.99 33.29 -46.77
CA MET A 1 -31.40 33.80 -45.50
C MET A 1 -31.25 32.63 -44.55
N GLY A 2 -30.04 32.07 -44.46
CA GLY A 2 -29.73 30.99 -43.52
C GLY A 2 -28.92 31.55 -42.36
N LEU A 3 -29.46 31.50 -41.14
CA LEU A 3 -28.72 31.83 -39.92
C LEU A 3 -28.06 30.55 -39.40
N LEU A 4 -26.74 30.48 -39.57
CA LEU A 4 -25.87 29.50 -38.93
C LEU A 4 -25.76 29.85 -37.44
N PHE A 5 -26.37 29.05 -36.58
CA PHE A 5 -26.07 29.06 -35.15
C PHE A 5 -24.69 28.43 -34.92
N SER A 6 -23.68 29.27 -34.71
CA SER A 6 -22.38 28.86 -34.19
C SER A 6 -22.54 28.56 -32.70
N VAL A 7 -22.68 27.27 -32.35
CA VAL A 7 -22.56 26.81 -30.96
C VAL A 7 -21.08 26.77 -30.63
N THR A 8 -20.60 27.80 -29.94
CA THR A 8 -19.27 27.81 -29.33
C THR A 8 -19.27 26.80 -28.18
N GLY A 9 -18.87 25.57 -28.49
CA GLY A 9 -18.54 24.57 -27.49
C GLY A 9 -17.38 25.07 -26.64
N LYS A 10 -17.67 25.52 -25.42
CA LYS A 10 -16.65 25.68 -24.38
C LYS A 10 -16.10 24.28 -24.08
N GLN A 11 -14.94 23.96 -24.64
CA GLN A 11 -14.07 22.92 -24.09
C GLN A 11 -13.75 23.31 -22.66
N HIS A 12 -14.46 22.74 -21.70
CA HIS A 12 -14.02 22.76 -20.31
C HIS A 12 -12.70 21.99 -20.26
N ASP A 13 -11.61 22.71 -20.03
CA ASP A 13 -10.30 22.13 -19.74
C ASP A 13 -10.48 21.06 -18.65
N ALA A 14 -10.32 19.81 -19.04
CA ALA A 14 -10.49 18.69 -18.14
C ALA A 14 -9.38 18.78 -17.08
N PRO A 15 -9.68 18.68 -15.78
CA PRO A 15 -8.68 18.85 -14.73
C PRO A 15 -7.49 17.92 -14.97
N GLU A 16 -6.28 18.47 -14.97
CA GLU A 16 -5.04 17.74 -15.33
C GLU A 16 -4.78 16.54 -14.39
N PHE A 17 -5.38 16.56 -13.20
CA PHE A 17 -5.23 15.56 -12.14
C PHE A 17 -6.59 15.00 -11.67
N PRO A 18 -7.12 13.95 -12.32
CA PRO A 18 -8.44 13.41 -11.99
C PRO A 18 -8.60 13.00 -10.52
N LEU A 19 -7.59 12.34 -9.94
CA LEU A 19 -7.66 11.89 -8.53
C LEU A 19 -7.62 13.04 -7.52
N GLU A 20 -7.16 14.23 -7.90
CA GLU A 20 -7.23 15.42 -7.05
C GLU A 20 -8.69 15.86 -6.84
N VAL A 21 -9.51 15.75 -7.90
CA VAL A 21 -10.96 16.04 -7.83
C VAL A 21 -11.64 15.06 -6.88
N LEU A 22 -11.32 13.77 -6.98
CA LEU A 22 -11.87 12.75 -6.07
C LEU A 22 -11.43 13.00 -4.62
N GLN A 23 -10.16 13.27 -4.38
CA GLN A 23 -9.65 13.56 -3.04
C GLN A 23 -10.36 14.79 -2.44
N THR A 24 -10.51 15.86 -3.22
CA THR A 24 -11.19 17.08 -2.78
C THR A 24 -12.66 16.84 -2.42
N ALA A 25 -13.37 16.04 -3.22
CA ALA A 25 -14.76 15.68 -2.95
C ALA A 25 -14.91 14.81 -1.69
N ILE A 26 -13.93 13.96 -1.39
CA ILE A 26 -13.89 13.20 -0.13
C ILE A 26 -13.63 14.14 1.05
N GLU A 27 -12.65 15.05 0.91
CA GLU A 27 -12.27 16.00 1.96
C GLU A 27 -13.39 17.01 2.27
N SER A 28 -14.31 17.27 1.32
CA SER A 28 -15.50 18.09 1.57
C SER A 28 -16.55 17.41 2.46
N GLN A 29 -16.34 16.15 2.84
CA GLN A 29 -17.23 15.34 3.66
C GLN A 29 -18.65 15.13 3.09
N ASP A 30 -18.83 15.41 1.80
CA ASP A 30 -20.07 15.14 1.08
C ASP A 30 -19.96 13.78 0.37
N GLU A 31 -20.47 12.73 1.02
CA GLU A 31 -20.39 11.36 0.49
C GLU A 31 -21.13 11.23 -0.86
N CYS A 32 -22.22 11.98 -1.07
CA CYS A 32 -22.96 11.98 -2.34
C CYS A 32 -22.13 12.60 -3.47
N ASN A 33 -21.47 13.74 -3.20
CA ASN A 33 -20.55 14.35 -4.15
C ASN A 33 -19.37 13.43 -4.46
N ALA A 34 -18.73 12.85 -3.44
CA ALA A 34 -17.64 11.90 -3.63
C ALA A 34 -18.08 10.69 -4.47
N TRP A 35 -19.31 10.21 -4.27
CA TRP A 35 -19.89 9.12 -5.07
C TRP A 35 -20.12 9.51 -6.53
N ASN A 36 -20.66 10.69 -6.78
CA ASN A 36 -20.88 11.22 -8.13
C ASN A 36 -19.55 11.40 -8.88
N VAL A 37 -18.52 11.92 -8.21
CA VAL A 37 -17.18 12.03 -8.78
C VAL A 37 -16.59 10.65 -9.07
N LEU A 38 -16.73 9.69 -8.15
CA LEU A 38 -16.26 8.32 -8.34
C LEU A 38 -16.97 7.59 -9.50
N ALA A 39 -18.23 7.92 -9.77
CA ALA A 39 -18.99 7.38 -10.90
C ALA A 39 -18.45 7.85 -12.27
N SER A 40 -17.69 8.95 -12.31
CA SER A 40 -17.07 9.45 -13.55
C SER A 40 -16.14 8.41 -14.17
N GLN A 41 -16.38 8.08 -15.45
CA GLN A 41 -15.57 7.12 -16.20
C GLN A 41 -14.07 7.47 -16.17
N ARG A 42 -13.73 8.76 -16.22
CA ARG A 42 -12.34 9.22 -16.17
C ARG A 42 -11.67 8.88 -14.84
N ILE A 43 -12.38 9.06 -13.72
CA ILE A 43 -11.89 8.71 -12.37
C ILE A 43 -11.73 7.20 -12.26
N ARG A 44 -12.72 6.44 -12.74
CA ARG A 44 -12.68 4.96 -12.72
C ARG A 44 -11.50 4.43 -13.52
N SER A 45 -11.29 4.93 -14.74
CA SER A 45 -10.14 4.57 -15.57
C SER A 45 -8.81 4.92 -14.91
N GLU A 46 -8.70 6.10 -14.30
CA GLU A 46 -7.50 6.49 -13.57
C GLU A 46 -7.27 5.56 -12.37
N LEU A 47 -8.29 5.21 -11.59
CA LEU A 47 -8.17 4.28 -10.45
C LEU A 47 -7.75 2.86 -10.86
N VAL A 48 -8.23 2.37 -12.00
CA VAL A 48 -7.82 1.06 -12.55
C VAL A 48 -6.37 1.09 -13.01
N CYS A 49 -5.94 2.18 -13.63
CA CYS A 49 -4.57 2.33 -14.16
C CYS A 49 -3.57 2.85 -13.11
N SER A 50 -4.03 3.39 -11.98
CA SER A 50 -3.18 3.99 -10.95
C SER A 50 -2.51 2.92 -10.10
N THR A 51 -1.43 2.37 -10.64
CA THR A 51 -0.48 1.58 -9.86
C THR A 51 0.23 2.45 -8.82
N THR A 52 0.74 1.80 -7.76
CA THR A 52 1.64 2.41 -6.75
C THR A 52 2.83 3.22 -7.31
N THR A 53 3.10 3.14 -8.62
CA THR A 53 4.26 3.73 -9.31
C THR A 53 3.96 4.89 -10.27
N HIS A 54 2.71 5.35 -10.46
CA HIS A 54 2.45 6.37 -11.50
C HIS A 54 2.70 7.84 -11.12
N LYS A 55 3.31 8.53 -12.12
CA LYS A 55 3.67 9.95 -12.25
C LYS A 55 4.26 10.59 -10.99
N VAL A 56 5.56 10.41 -10.81
CA VAL A 56 6.36 11.31 -9.96
C VAL A 56 6.15 12.73 -10.50
N PRO A 57 5.52 13.66 -9.75
CA PRO A 57 5.32 15.00 -10.23
C PRO A 57 6.68 15.66 -10.43
N SER A 58 6.92 16.20 -11.62
CA SER A 58 8.13 16.93 -11.97
C SER A 58 8.32 18.18 -11.08
N GLY A 59 7.21 18.69 -10.52
CA GLY A 59 7.17 19.84 -9.62
C GLY A 59 7.31 19.49 -8.13
N SER A 60 8.11 20.28 -7.40
CA SER A 60 8.21 20.17 -5.94
C SER A 60 6.97 20.69 -5.18
N ARG A 61 6.03 21.34 -5.88
CA ARG A 61 4.81 21.94 -5.30
C ARG A 61 3.52 21.17 -5.59
N GLN A 62 3.49 20.27 -6.58
CA GLN A 62 2.29 19.48 -6.88
C GLN A 62 2.10 18.39 -5.82
N GLN A 63 0.96 18.38 -5.15
CA GLN A 63 0.57 17.30 -4.25
C GLN A 63 0.34 16.04 -5.10
N LYS A 64 0.90 14.90 -4.68
CA LYS A 64 0.66 13.63 -5.39
C LYS A 64 -0.75 13.19 -5.00
N CYS A 65 -1.70 13.32 -5.91
CA CYS A 65 -3.03 12.72 -5.73
C CYS A 65 -3.01 11.33 -6.38
N ASN A 66 -3.14 10.29 -5.57
CA ASN A 66 -3.12 8.90 -6.00
C ASN A 66 -4.09 8.06 -5.16
N VAL A 67 -4.20 6.76 -5.46
CA VAL A 67 -5.08 5.86 -4.70
C VAL A 67 -4.80 5.92 -3.19
N PHE A 68 -3.54 6.04 -2.76
CA PHE A 68 -3.20 6.12 -1.34
C PHE A 68 -3.72 7.39 -0.68
N THR A 69 -3.61 8.54 -1.33
CA THR A 69 -4.09 9.80 -0.74
C THR A 69 -5.61 9.87 -0.73
N CYS A 70 -6.28 9.39 -1.78
CA CYS A 70 -7.75 9.28 -1.80
C CYS A 70 -8.27 8.33 -0.72
N VAL A 71 -7.65 7.15 -0.56
CA VAL A 71 -8.02 6.20 0.49
C VAL A 71 -7.69 6.74 1.89
N GLU A 72 -6.54 7.40 2.08
CA GLU A 72 -6.19 8.04 3.36
C GLU A 72 -7.24 9.11 3.72
N ALA A 73 -7.64 9.96 2.77
CA ALA A 73 -8.70 10.94 2.96
C ALA A 73 -10.04 10.27 3.34
N ALA A 74 -10.47 9.23 2.60
CA ALA A 74 -11.74 8.57 2.86
C ALA A 74 -11.77 7.85 4.21
N VAL A 75 -10.64 7.25 4.62
CA VAL A 75 -10.47 6.67 5.96
C VAL A 75 -10.55 7.75 7.03
N HIS A 76 -9.93 8.92 6.81
CA HIS A 76 -9.97 10.04 7.74
C HIS A 76 -11.38 10.65 7.88
N CYS A 77 -12.13 10.72 6.79
CA CYS A 77 -13.51 11.21 6.76
C CYS A 77 -14.55 10.15 7.15
N ASN A 78 -14.12 8.95 7.55
CA ASN A 78 -14.99 7.81 7.91
C ASN A 78 -16.01 7.45 6.81
N MET A 79 -15.56 7.38 5.56
CA MET A 79 -16.37 7.06 4.38
C MET A 79 -16.06 5.65 3.82
N PRO A 80 -16.47 4.57 4.52
CA PRO A 80 -16.12 3.21 4.13
C PRO A 80 -16.72 2.81 2.77
N ARG A 81 -17.88 3.34 2.37
CA ARG A 81 -18.52 3.00 1.09
C ARG A 81 -17.69 3.49 -0.10
N ILE A 82 -17.12 4.69 0.00
CA ILE A 82 -16.18 5.23 -1.00
C ILE A 82 -14.97 4.29 -1.15
N VAL A 83 -14.35 3.88 -0.04
CA VAL A 83 -13.20 2.96 -0.07
C VAL A 83 -13.58 1.61 -0.68
N LEU A 84 -14.76 1.07 -0.35
CA LEU A 84 -15.23 -0.20 -0.91
C LEU A 84 -15.52 -0.13 -2.41
N ALA A 85 -16.04 0.99 -2.92
CA ALA A 85 -16.19 1.16 -4.37
C ALA A 85 -14.85 1.35 -5.08
N MET A 86 -13.91 2.09 -4.50
CA MET A 86 -12.55 2.13 -5.02
C MET A 86 -11.94 0.73 -5.05
N TYR A 87 -12.17 -0.09 -4.02
CA TYR A 87 -11.68 -1.46 -3.93
C TYR A 87 -12.23 -2.36 -5.04
N GLN A 88 -13.48 -2.15 -5.48
CA GLN A 88 -14.04 -2.87 -6.63
C GLN A 88 -13.31 -2.56 -7.95
N LEU A 89 -12.66 -1.39 -8.05
CA LEU A 89 -11.93 -0.95 -9.24
C LEU A 89 -10.46 -1.36 -9.22
N SER A 90 -9.78 -1.16 -8.07
CA SER A 90 -8.39 -1.58 -7.87
C SER A 90 -8.22 -2.33 -6.53
N PRO A 91 -8.51 -3.64 -6.51
CA PRO A 91 -8.50 -4.43 -5.28
C PRO A 91 -7.13 -4.52 -4.61
N ALA A 92 -6.04 -4.51 -5.39
CA ALA A 92 -4.69 -4.64 -4.84
C ALA A 92 -4.23 -3.33 -4.19
N ASP A 93 -4.27 -2.22 -4.92
CA ASP A 93 -3.78 -0.93 -4.44
C ASP A 93 -4.64 -0.38 -3.31
N VAL A 94 -5.97 -0.49 -3.40
CA VAL A 94 -6.86 0.01 -2.35
C VAL A 94 -6.71 -0.79 -1.06
N ARG A 95 -6.44 -2.11 -1.16
CA ARG A 95 -6.19 -2.95 0.01
C ARG A 95 -4.89 -2.58 0.73
N LEU A 96 -3.83 -2.37 -0.04
CA LEU A 96 -2.56 -1.89 0.45
C LEU A 96 -2.67 -0.47 1.04
N ALA A 97 -3.37 0.44 0.35
CA ALA A 97 -3.60 1.80 0.80
C ALA A 97 -4.43 1.86 2.09
N THR A 98 -5.48 1.04 2.21
CA THR A 98 -6.31 0.97 3.42
C THR A 98 -5.50 0.47 4.61
N TRP A 99 -4.68 -0.57 4.42
CA TRP A 99 -3.77 -1.03 5.47
C TRP A 99 -2.82 0.07 5.93
N TYR A 100 -2.20 0.78 4.99
CA TYR A 100 -1.25 1.85 5.29
C TYR A 100 -1.91 3.05 5.98
N ALA A 101 -3.10 3.47 5.53
CA ALA A 101 -3.88 4.55 6.14
C ALA A 101 -4.25 4.21 7.60
N LEU A 102 -4.76 3.01 7.85
CA LEU A 102 -5.09 2.57 9.22
C LEU A 102 -3.85 2.42 10.11
N TYR A 103 -2.72 1.95 9.56
CA TYR A 103 -1.45 1.91 10.28
C TYR A 103 -1.02 3.33 10.71
N ASN A 104 -1.05 4.29 9.79
CA ASN A 104 -0.69 5.68 10.07
C ASN A 104 -1.63 6.32 11.10
N LEU A 105 -2.93 6.10 10.97
CA LEU A 105 -3.94 6.61 11.91
C LEU A 105 -3.68 6.10 13.33
N LYS A 106 -3.44 4.79 13.50
CA LYS A 106 -3.06 4.18 14.79
C LYS A 106 -1.74 4.73 15.32
N SER A 107 -0.73 4.88 14.45
CA SER A 107 0.59 5.40 14.85
C SER A 107 0.52 6.86 15.30
N LYS A 108 -0.27 7.71 14.63
CA LYS A 108 -0.50 9.11 14.99
C LYS A 108 -1.23 9.21 16.34
N HIS A 109 -2.25 8.39 16.58
CA HIS A 109 -2.94 8.31 17.87
C HIS A 109 -2.01 7.88 19.02
N LYS A 110 -1.14 6.89 18.81
CA LYS A 110 -0.16 6.46 19.82
C LYS A 110 0.85 7.55 20.20
N ALA A 111 1.18 8.45 19.27
CA ALA A 111 2.12 9.54 19.52
C ALA A 111 1.49 10.74 20.26
N LYS A 112 0.21 11.00 20.06
CA LYS A 112 -0.53 12.13 20.66
C LYS A 112 -1.11 11.80 22.05
N ARG A 113 -0.34 11.15 22.93
CA ARG A 113 -0.78 10.85 24.32
C ARG A 113 -0.97 12.14 25.13
N SER A 114 -2.10 12.82 24.94
CA SER A 114 -2.62 13.85 25.84
C SER A 114 -4.14 13.76 25.86
N SER A 115 -4.67 13.31 27.00
CA SER A 115 -6.05 13.42 27.47
C SER A 115 -7.16 12.77 26.61
N VAL A 116 -7.85 11.80 27.22
CA VAL A 116 -9.10 11.15 26.75
C VAL A 116 -8.94 10.37 25.43
N VAL A 117 -8.60 9.09 25.55
CA VAL A 117 -8.58 8.14 24.42
C VAL A 117 -10.01 7.80 24.05
N HIS A 118 -10.64 8.59 23.18
CA HIS A 118 -11.77 8.08 22.43
C HIS A 118 -11.27 6.95 21.52
N PRO A 119 -11.90 5.76 21.56
CA PRO A 119 -11.53 4.68 20.68
C PRO A 119 -11.74 5.17 19.25
N LEU A 120 -10.67 5.10 18.46
CA LEU A 120 -10.73 5.37 17.04
C LEU A 120 -11.74 4.40 16.42
N GLN A 121 -12.94 4.89 16.10
CA GLN A 121 -13.95 4.11 15.41
C GLN A 121 -13.47 3.86 13.98
N ILE A 122 -12.95 2.66 13.75
CA ILE A 122 -12.63 2.16 12.41
C ILE A 122 -13.79 1.28 11.97
N ALA A 123 -14.38 1.60 10.82
CA ALA A 123 -15.41 0.77 10.20
C ALA A 123 -14.93 -0.70 10.06
N PRO A 124 -15.71 -1.71 10.49
CA PRO A 124 -15.30 -3.12 10.51
C PRO A 124 -14.85 -3.66 9.15
N GLU A 125 -15.45 -3.16 8.06
CA GLU A 125 -15.14 -3.51 6.68
C GLU A 125 -13.72 -3.10 6.31
N LEU A 126 -13.31 -1.89 6.70
CA LEU A 126 -11.95 -1.37 6.46
C LEU A 126 -10.92 -2.16 7.28
N ALA A 127 -11.27 -2.50 8.53
CA ALA A 127 -10.45 -3.36 9.36
C ALA A 127 -10.32 -4.78 8.79
N LYS A 128 -11.37 -5.34 8.16
CA LYS A 128 -11.31 -6.63 7.46
C LYS A 128 -10.39 -6.54 6.24
N LEU A 129 -10.50 -5.45 5.48
CA LEU A 129 -9.72 -5.21 4.26
C LEU A 129 -8.22 -5.08 4.57
N ALA A 130 -7.85 -4.29 5.58
CA ALA A 130 -6.47 -4.17 6.04
C ALA A 130 -5.90 -5.47 6.63
N ARG A 131 -6.72 -6.25 7.38
CA ARG A 131 -6.30 -7.58 7.85
C ARG A 131 -6.06 -8.54 6.69
N SER A 132 -6.88 -8.46 5.65
CA SER A 132 -6.69 -9.24 4.41
C SER A 132 -5.35 -8.90 3.75
N GLN A 133 -5.00 -7.61 3.61
CA GLN A 133 -3.68 -7.21 3.10
C GLN A 133 -2.54 -7.88 3.86
N ARG A 134 -2.58 -7.80 5.20
CA ARG A 134 -1.51 -8.32 6.05
C ARG A 134 -1.37 -9.83 5.90
N LYS A 135 -2.49 -10.55 5.79
CA LYS A 135 -2.49 -12.01 5.55
C LYS A 135 -1.88 -12.34 4.20
N THR A 136 -2.31 -11.67 3.12
CA THR A 136 -1.76 -11.88 1.77
C THR A 136 -0.26 -11.63 1.76
N TRP A 137 0.19 -10.50 2.31
CA TRP A 137 1.60 -10.13 2.35
C TRP A 137 2.45 -11.13 3.15
N LEU A 138 1.97 -11.57 4.32
CA LEU A 138 2.66 -12.59 5.11
C LEU A 138 2.72 -13.92 4.36
N TRP A 139 1.63 -14.30 3.68
CA TRP A 139 1.57 -15.53 2.91
C TRP A 139 2.53 -15.52 1.72
N GLU A 140 2.62 -14.43 0.97
CA GLU A 140 3.56 -14.31 -0.16
C GLU A 140 5.03 -14.50 0.27
N ARG A 141 5.36 -14.16 1.52
CA ARG A 141 6.74 -14.27 2.03
C ARG A 141 7.04 -15.55 2.78
N ALA A 142 6.13 -15.95 3.67
CA ALA A 142 6.32 -17.08 4.56
C ALA A 142 5.62 -18.35 4.07
N GLY A 143 4.61 -18.24 3.21
CA GLY A 143 3.81 -19.34 2.69
C GLY A 143 4.66 -20.45 2.07
N PRO A 144 5.57 -20.16 1.13
CA PRO A 144 6.46 -21.19 0.57
C PRO A 144 7.29 -21.91 1.64
N LEU A 145 7.82 -21.19 2.62
CA LEU A 145 8.61 -21.78 3.72
C LEU A 145 7.75 -22.68 4.60
N LEU A 146 6.52 -22.27 4.89
CA LEU A 146 5.54 -23.04 5.67
C LEU A 146 5.09 -24.29 4.91
N LEU A 147 4.90 -24.21 3.60
CA LEU A 147 4.54 -25.35 2.76
C LEU A 147 5.66 -26.39 2.73
N VAL A 148 6.91 -25.96 2.52
CA VAL A 148 8.08 -26.85 2.58
C VAL A 148 8.24 -27.45 3.97
N ARG A 149 8.06 -26.66 5.03
CA ARG A 149 8.18 -27.14 6.41
C ARG A 149 7.13 -28.19 6.76
N ASN A 150 5.91 -28.06 6.23
CA ASN A 150 4.78 -28.90 6.57
C ASN A 150 4.40 -29.88 5.45
N CYS A 151 5.29 -30.14 4.50
CA CYS A 151 5.01 -31.00 3.34
C CYS A 151 4.49 -32.37 3.77
N ASP A 152 5.10 -32.98 4.79
CA ASP A 152 4.72 -34.31 5.29
C ASP A 152 3.35 -34.31 5.96
N ILE A 153 2.98 -33.24 6.66
CA ILE A 153 1.68 -33.10 7.32
C ILE A 153 0.57 -32.91 6.26
N LEU A 154 0.86 -32.14 5.22
CA LEU A 154 -0.06 -31.92 4.10
C LEU A 154 -0.25 -33.22 3.30
N ALA A 155 0.83 -33.92 2.96
CA ALA A 155 0.79 -35.21 2.30
C ALA A 155 0.00 -36.26 3.09
N ARG A 156 0.14 -36.29 4.43
CA ARG A 156 -0.64 -37.20 5.29
C ARG A 156 -2.13 -36.87 5.34
N LYS A 157 -2.51 -35.58 5.24
CA LYS A 157 -3.93 -35.19 5.16
C LYS A 157 -4.55 -35.58 3.82
N ASP A 158 -3.82 -35.39 2.72
CA ASP A 158 -4.30 -35.76 1.39
C ASP A 158 -4.45 -37.29 1.27
N ARG A 159 -3.53 -38.07 1.83
CA ARG A 159 -3.64 -39.54 1.89
C ARG A 159 -4.79 -40.05 2.76
N LYS A 160 -5.17 -39.31 3.81
CA LYS A 160 -6.37 -39.64 4.61
C LYS A 160 -7.68 -39.32 3.89
N SER A 161 -7.66 -38.38 2.93
CA SER A 161 -8.78 -38.13 2.01
C SER A 161 -8.81 -39.12 0.85
N ALA A 162 -7.64 -39.57 0.37
CA ALA A 162 -7.48 -40.57 -0.66
C ALA A 162 -7.41 -42.00 -0.08
N VAL A 163 -8.54 -42.50 0.45
CA VAL A 163 -8.65 -43.86 1.02
C VAL A 163 -8.61 -44.97 -0.04
N LEU A 164 -8.51 -44.65 -1.34
CA LEU A 164 -8.52 -45.63 -2.43
C LEU A 164 -7.36 -45.40 -3.41
N GLY A 165 -6.16 -45.83 -3.07
CA GLY A 165 -5.09 -46.00 -4.06
C GLY A 165 -3.70 -45.82 -3.50
N HIS A 166 -2.86 -46.85 -3.67
CA HIS A 166 -1.42 -46.77 -3.47
C HIS A 166 -0.80 -45.78 -4.46
N THR A 167 -0.65 -44.53 -4.05
CA THR A 167 0.24 -43.58 -4.73
C THR A 167 1.65 -43.79 -4.19
N LYS A 168 2.56 -44.22 -5.07
CA LYS A 168 4.01 -44.20 -4.79
C LYS A 168 4.38 -42.79 -4.33
N PRO A 169 5.24 -42.64 -3.30
CA PRO A 169 5.76 -41.32 -2.93
C PRO A 169 6.40 -40.72 -4.18
N CYS A 170 5.90 -39.56 -4.60
CA CYS A 170 6.47 -38.84 -5.73
C CYS A 170 7.91 -38.47 -5.36
N ARG A 171 8.87 -38.54 -6.30
CA ARG A 171 10.29 -38.15 -6.05
C ARG A 171 10.43 -36.75 -5.42
N ASP A 172 9.44 -35.89 -5.67
CA ASP A 172 9.37 -34.55 -5.12
C ASP A 172 9.13 -34.53 -3.59
N GLU A 173 8.43 -35.51 -3.02
CA GLU A 173 8.21 -35.59 -1.56
C GLU A 173 9.50 -35.88 -0.80
N GLU A 174 10.34 -36.80 -1.28
CA GLU A 174 11.65 -37.09 -0.66
C GLU A 174 12.61 -35.90 -0.79
N ALA A 175 12.57 -35.19 -1.91
CA ALA A 175 13.34 -33.96 -2.11
C ALA A 175 12.87 -32.82 -1.17
N LEU A 176 11.57 -32.72 -0.90
CA LEU A 176 11.01 -31.75 0.04
C LEU A 176 11.31 -32.11 1.50
N ALA A 177 11.22 -33.39 1.87
CA ALA A 177 11.55 -33.87 3.22
C ALA A 177 13.04 -33.71 3.55
N SER A 178 13.91 -33.81 2.55
CA SER A 178 15.36 -33.54 2.68
C SER A 178 15.72 -32.05 2.63
N HIS A 179 14.77 -31.17 2.30
CA HIS A 179 15.00 -29.73 2.23
C HIS A 179 15.48 -29.18 3.59
N PRO A 180 16.52 -28.33 3.64
CA PRO A 180 17.06 -27.82 4.90
C PRO A 180 16.00 -27.19 5.82
N ILE A 181 15.08 -26.41 5.24
CA ILE A 181 13.94 -25.81 5.96
C ILE A 181 13.05 -26.87 6.63
N ALA A 182 12.77 -27.98 5.95
CA ALA A 182 11.94 -29.06 6.49
C ALA A 182 12.61 -29.74 7.69
N ARG A 183 13.95 -29.72 7.77
CA ARG A 183 14.74 -30.38 8.84
C ARG A 183 15.18 -29.45 9.98
N LEU A 184 14.91 -28.15 9.91
CA LEU A 184 15.32 -27.21 10.95
C LEU A 184 14.65 -27.51 12.31
N PRO A 185 15.29 -27.23 13.45
CA PRO A 185 14.57 -27.16 14.73
C PRO A 185 13.54 -26.04 14.72
N ASP A 186 12.43 -26.20 15.46
CA ASP A 186 11.34 -25.20 15.50
C ASP A 186 11.81 -23.81 15.92
N VAL A 187 12.77 -23.74 16.85
CA VAL A 187 13.38 -22.48 17.28
C VAL A 187 14.10 -21.77 16.12
N ALA A 188 14.89 -22.51 15.33
CA ALA A 188 15.61 -21.96 14.19
C ALA A 188 14.65 -21.53 13.07
N PHE A 189 13.61 -22.33 12.81
CA PHE A 189 12.57 -21.98 11.85
C PHE A 189 11.79 -20.73 12.29
N GLY A 190 11.45 -20.62 13.58
CA GLY A 190 10.82 -19.43 14.16
C GLY A 190 11.66 -18.17 13.99
N LEU A 191 12.99 -18.27 14.15
CA LEU A 191 13.89 -17.15 13.87
C LEU A 191 13.85 -16.74 12.40
N ILE A 192 13.92 -17.67 11.45
CA ILE A 192 13.81 -17.37 10.01
C ILE A 192 12.49 -16.66 9.72
N LEU A 193 11.36 -17.18 10.24
CA LEU A 193 10.06 -16.55 10.07
C LEU A 193 10.02 -15.12 10.62
N SER A 194 10.67 -14.85 11.75
CA SER A 194 10.75 -13.49 12.32
C SER A 194 11.51 -12.49 11.44
N PHE A 195 12.47 -12.96 10.64
CA PHE A 195 13.17 -12.13 9.65
C PHE A 195 12.33 -11.91 8.39
N VAL A 196 11.63 -12.96 7.94
CA VAL A 196 10.82 -12.95 6.71
C VAL A 196 9.52 -12.16 6.90
N ALA A 197 8.87 -12.31 8.04
CA ALA A 197 7.70 -11.55 8.45
C ALA A 197 8.13 -10.17 8.97
N LEU A 198 8.42 -9.23 8.05
CA LEU A 198 8.82 -7.87 8.44
C LEU A 198 7.81 -7.27 9.42
N PRO A 199 8.29 -6.62 10.51
CA PRO A 199 7.45 -5.81 11.37
C PRO A 199 6.69 -4.76 10.56
N GLU A 200 5.44 -4.50 10.92
CA GLU A 200 4.57 -3.53 10.23
C GLU A 200 5.25 -2.15 10.08
N ALA A 201 6.03 -1.73 11.08
CA ALA A 201 6.77 -0.47 11.04
C ALA A 201 7.89 -0.42 9.99
N LYS A 202 8.46 -1.56 9.57
CA LYS A 202 9.41 -1.60 8.45
C LYS A 202 8.66 -1.52 7.12
N GLU A 203 7.57 -2.27 6.96
CA GLU A 203 6.72 -2.24 5.78
C GLU A 203 6.14 -0.84 5.52
N ALA A 204 5.56 -0.22 6.55
CA ALA A 204 5.02 1.14 6.45
C ALA A 204 6.11 2.16 6.07
N ARG A 205 7.36 1.98 6.52
CA ARG A 205 8.48 2.84 6.10
C ARG A 205 8.82 2.69 4.61
N ILE A 206 8.76 1.47 4.08
CA ILE A 206 8.99 1.19 2.66
C ILE A 206 7.86 1.81 1.84
N LEU A 207 6.60 1.54 2.20
CA LEU A 207 5.44 2.13 1.50
C LEU A 207 5.46 3.65 1.56
N ARG A 208 5.76 4.24 2.72
CA ARG A 208 5.94 5.68 2.85
C ARG A 208 6.96 6.23 1.85
N PHE A 209 8.08 5.53 1.68
CA PHE A 209 9.08 5.92 0.71
C PHE A 209 8.52 5.84 -0.72
N LEU A 210 7.85 4.75 -1.09
CA LEU A 210 7.27 4.59 -2.43
C LEU A 210 6.23 5.68 -2.75
N ILE A 211 5.37 6.01 -1.78
CA ILE A 211 4.32 7.02 -1.92
C ILE A 211 4.93 8.44 -1.97
N GLU A 212 5.75 8.79 -0.98
CA GLU A 212 6.21 10.17 -0.77
C GLU A 212 7.50 10.54 -1.53
N ALA A 213 8.33 9.58 -1.95
CA ALA A 213 9.63 9.88 -2.53
C ALA A 213 9.50 10.65 -3.86
N ARG A 214 10.41 11.61 -4.03
CA ARG A 214 10.51 12.47 -5.21
C ARG A 214 11.97 12.57 -5.66
N SER A 215 12.16 12.80 -6.95
CA SER A 215 13.48 13.13 -7.50
C SER A 215 13.97 14.43 -6.86
N CYS A 216 15.05 14.33 -6.10
CA CYS A 216 15.59 15.49 -5.40
C CYS A 216 16.53 16.26 -6.32
N LYS A 217 16.17 17.51 -6.68
CA LYS A 217 17.03 18.41 -7.48
C LYS A 217 18.43 18.65 -6.88
N LYS A 218 18.65 18.36 -5.59
CA LYS A 218 19.94 18.60 -4.89
C LYS A 218 20.90 17.42 -4.94
N CYS A 219 20.39 16.20 -5.05
CA CYS A 219 21.22 14.98 -5.01
C CYS A 219 20.92 14.00 -6.13
N SER A 220 20.00 14.35 -7.03
CA SER A 220 19.57 13.52 -8.17
C SER A 220 19.08 12.12 -7.78
N ARG A 221 18.75 11.89 -6.49
CA ARG A 221 18.21 10.63 -5.96
C ARG A 221 16.75 10.81 -5.52
N LEU A 222 16.02 9.70 -5.45
CA LEU A 222 14.69 9.65 -4.82
C LEU A 222 14.82 9.90 -3.32
N CYS A 223 14.13 10.93 -2.83
CA CYS A 223 14.10 11.31 -1.42
C CYS A 223 12.69 11.74 -1.02
N ILE A 224 12.32 11.48 0.24
CA ILE A 224 11.15 12.11 0.84
C ILE A 224 11.42 13.63 0.96
N PRO A 225 10.52 14.51 0.51
CA PRO A 225 10.65 15.96 0.66
C PRO A 225 11.02 16.36 2.10
N GLY A 226 11.95 17.30 2.25
CA GLY A 226 12.46 17.74 3.56
C GLY A 226 13.45 16.78 4.25
N LYS A 227 13.58 15.52 3.81
CA LYS A 227 14.46 14.50 4.43
C LYS A 227 15.73 14.17 3.61
N CYS A 228 16.04 14.95 2.58
CA CYS A 228 17.23 14.73 1.75
C CYS A 228 18.53 14.88 2.58
N LYS A 229 19.28 13.77 2.73
CA LYS A 229 20.55 13.72 3.48
C LYS A 229 21.72 14.43 2.79
N ALA A 230 21.65 14.73 1.50
CA ALA A 230 22.73 15.41 0.79
C ALA A 230 23.02 16.82 1.31
N LYS A 231 22.01 17.50 1.88
CA LYS A 231 22.24 18.78 2.59
C LYS A 231 23.04 18.61 3.89
N ARG A 232 22.88 17.48 4.60
CA ARG A 232 23.66 17.18 5.81
C ARG A 232 25.12 16.89 5.44
N LEU A 233 25.34 16.03 4.44
CA LEU A 233 26.68 15.67 3.95
C LEU A 233 27.50 16.88 3.47
N ARG A 234 26.90 17.77 2.64
CA ARG A 234 27.57 19.00 2.19
C ARG A 234 27.85 20.00 3.32
N ARG A 235 27.05 20.02 4.40
CA ARG A 235 27.30 20.87 5.58
C ARG A 235 28.45 20.32 6.43
N THR A 236 28.53 19.00 6.59
CA THR A 236 29.67 18.35 7.27
C THR A 236 30.97 18.49 6.49
N GLU A 237 30.95 18.36 5.16
CA GLU A 237 32.14 18.61 4.31
C GLU A 237 32.64 20.06 4.40
N ARG A 238 31.73 21.05 4.41
CA ARG A 238 32.11 22.46 4.58
C ARG A 238 32.68 22.78 5.96
N ARG A 239 32.18 22.13 7.02
CA ARG A 239 32.72 22.27 8.39
C ARG A 239 34.07 21.58 8.53
N GLY A 240 34.26 20.40 7.91
CA GLY A 240 35.54 19.70 7.88
C GLY A 240 36.63 20.44 7.12
N ARG A 241 36.29 21.20 6.06
CA ARG A 241 37.25 22.07 5.35
C ARG A 241 37.65 23.30 6.16
N LYS A 242 36.71 23.94 6.86
CA LYS A 242 37.01 25.09 7.76
C LYS A 242 37.81 24.73 9.01
N ALA A 243 37.78 23.47 9.44
CA ALA A 243 38.56 23.00 10.58
C ALA A 243 39.98 22.52 10.20
N ARG A 244 40.31 22.54 8.90
CA ARG A 244 41.62 22.17 8.34
C ARG A 244 42.32 23.36 7.65
N SER A 245 41.77 24.56 7.81
CA SER A 245 42.34 25.85 7.42
C SER A 245 42.63 26.63 8.69
#